data_AF-A0A932SYH5-F1
#
_entry.id   AF-A0A932SYH5-F1
#
_cell.length_a   1.000
_cell.length_b   1.000
_cell.length_c   1.000
_cell.angle_alpha   90.00
_cell.angle_beta   90.00
_cell.angle_gamma   90.00
#
_symmetry.space_group_name_H-M   'P 1'
#
loop_
_entity.id
_entity.type
_entity.pdbx_description
1 polymer ?
#
loop_
_entity_poly.entity_id
_entity_poly.type
_entity_poly.pdbx_seq_one_letter_code
_entity_poly.pdbx_strand_id
1 'polypeptide(L)'
;MRFAIFAGSLIGLLFATAAVHPARGDGMVYRLPADGTFVKYDLDAKIRFVEGQEIPIAGSLTMSSVGEATVDGEACRWIEFRTVIKIGGQEKPNISKLLIPARHLGSGKSAEGKALRGWVKSGDDEAIEIKDGSAPQLQVENAAFLAGQPKVAGDLKPLEIENGKLGKLKCAGVTGEHDVERVPGNVIHLKFEKRLHDSVPFGVVAALWTFEAKSGEQIDARGTIKLTLTDMGTGAVSELAAPSSRVTSAERETLVRGGGESGPQESPEKLNQLRTAVDKNPDSAEVRRDYGQALQNAGESEQAYEQFAALARLDPQSLLAESKLVQLCEALKKTTERDEHLANVRRISEKTGGTQPWFCREQFTAGEKQVVAFEYFELNGPMAVKYRFEVSGKKGDKSLYRITLGSYDVTTQLSRELGQIKKDERMYHLDSYAGRAHSTYAFIGSRLPSYEQTRKLAVEIIDGKRRPISGSNLPGK
;
A
#
# COMPACT_ATOMS: atom_id res chain seq x y z
N MET A 1 -8.00 29.01 -14.20
CA MET A 1 -8.98 27.95 -13.85
C MET A 1 -8.26 26.75 -13.27
N ARG A 2 -8.93 25.93 -12.45
CA ARG A 2 -8.35 24.72 -11.85
C ARG A 2 -8.84 23.49 -12.60
N PHE A 3 -7.94 22.79 -13.29
CA PHE A 3 -8.18 21.41 -13.70
C PHE A 3 -7.80 20.48 -12.55
N ALA A 4 -8.79 19.83 -11.94
CA ALA A 4 -8.60 18.77 -10.96
C ALA A 4 -8.55 17.43 -11.69
N ILE A 5 -7.75 16.49 -11.18
CA ILE A 5 -7.14 15.46 -12.00
C ILE A 5 -7.20 14.12 -11.25
N PHE A 6 -7.89 13.13 -11.83
CA PHE A 6 -8.29 11.90 -11.14
C PHE A 6 -7.37 10.71 -11.47
N ALA A 7 -6.76 10.11 -10.44
CA ALA A 7 -6.14 8.78 -10.50
C ALA A 7 -6.00 8.17 -9.08
N GLY A 8 -6.82 7.17 -8.71
CA GLY A 8 -6.70 6.49 -7.40
C GLY A 8 -7.84 5.53 -6.99
N SER A 9 -7.44 4.44 -6.32
CA SER A 9 -8.26 3.37 -5.70
C SER A 9 -8.42 3.57 -4.18
N LEU A 10 -9.21 2.81 -3.39
CA LEU A 10 -10.47 2.05 -3.59
C LEU A 10 -10.94 1.47 -2.21
N ILE A 11 -12.17 1.77 -1.75
CA ILE A 11 -12.89 1.19 -0.56
C ILE A 11 -12.26 1.45 0.83
N GLY A 12 -12.99 1.75 1.92
CA GLY A 12 -14.43 2.12 2.08
C GLY A 12 -15.16 1.47 3.28
N LEU A 13 -16.44 1.85 3.49
CA LEU A 13 -17.40 1.40 4.56
C LEU A 13 -17.11 2.00 5.96
N LEU A 14 -17.94 1.98 7.01
CA LEU A 14 -19.37 1.64 7.33
C LEU A 14 -19.81 2.70 8.40
N PHE A 15 -21.01 2.83 9.00
CA PHE A 15 -22.11 1.99 9.50
C PHE A 15 -23.40 2.88 9.56
N ALA A 16 -24.67 2.44 9.61
CA ALA A 16 -25.38 1.15 9.55
C ALA A 16 -26.80 1.44 8.92
N THR A 17 -27.99 0.85 9.17
CA THR A 17 -28.56 -0.15 10.09
C THR A 17 -29.68 -0.98 9.43
N ALA A 18 -29.76 -2.27 9.82
CA ALA A 18 -30.95 -3.14 9.88
C ALA A 18 -32.08 -3.07 8.81
N ALA A 19 -32.06 -4.03 7.89
CA ALA A 19 -33.22 -4.83 7.52
C ALA A 19 -32.76 -6.30 7.32
N VAL A 20 -33.41 -7.28 7.96
CA VAL A 20 -32.89 -8.66 7.98
C VAL A 20 -33.36 -9.46 6.76
N HIS A 21 -32.46 -9.60 5.80
CA HIS A 21 -32.49 -10.66 4.78
C HIS A 21 -31.35 -11.66 5.06
N PRO A 22 -31.48 -12.95 4.70
CA PRO A 22 -30.38 -13.90 4.84
C PRO A 22 -29.15 -13.40 4.07
N ALA A 23 -28.00 -13.33 4.75
CA ALA A 23 -26.82 -12.64 4.26
C ALA A 23 -26.15 -13.38 3.09
N ARG A 24 -26.51 -13.00 1.86
CA ARG A 24 -25.94 -13.50 0.61
C ARG A 24 -24.71 -12.67 0.23
N GLY A 25 -23.51 -13.23 0.39
CA GLY A 25 -22.30 -12.72 -0.26
C GLY A 25 -22.24 -13.20 -1.72
N ASP A 26 -22.01 -12.27 -2.65
CA ASP A 26 -22.05 -12.51 -4.09
C ASP A 26 -20.69 -12.12 -4.74
N GLY A 27 -19.59 -12.68 -4.19
CA GLY A 27 -18.21 -12.52 -4.70
C GLY A 27 -17.97 -13.18 -6.08
N MET A 28 -16.74 -13.63 -6.35
CA MET A 28 -16.41 -14.43 -7.56
C MET A 28 -16.26 -15.93 -7.27
N VAL A 29 -16.43 -16.36 -6.01
CA VAL A 29 -16.31 -17.76 -5.57
C VAL A 29 -17.68 -18.31 -5.18
N TYR A 30 -18.51 -18.65 -6.18
CA TYR A 30 -19.82 -19.29 -5.97
C TYR A 30 -19.71 -20.78 -5.66
N ARG A 31 -18.59 -21.42 -6.01
CA ARG A 31 -18.26 -22.79 -5.58
C ARG A 31 -16.76 -22.90 -5.35
N LEU A 32 -16.36 -23.63 -4.32
CA LEU A 32 -14.96 -23.98 -4.10
C LEU A 32 -14.61 -25.18 -5.00
N PRO A 33 -13.69 -25.06 -5.97
CA PRO A 33 -13.29 -26.20 -6.78
C PRO A 33 -12.38 -27.17 -6.01
N ALA A 34 -11.94 -28.26 -6.66
CA ALA A 34 -10.80 -29.04 -6.19
C ALA A 34 -9.55 -28.14 -6.12
N ASP A 35 -8.55 -28.55 -5.32
CA ASP A 35 -7.28 -27.83 -5.31
C ASP A 35 -6.50 -28.04 -6.62
N GLY A 36 -5.56 -27.14 -6.93
CA GLY A 36 -4.84 -27.15 -8.21
C GLY A 36 -5.73 -26.85 -9.42
N THR A 37 -6.87 -26.18 -9.24
CA THR A 37 -7.82 -25.82 -10.32
C THR A 37 -7.80 -24.32 -10.59
N PHE A 38 -7.84 -23.91 -11.86
CA PHE A 38 -7.87 -22.49 -12.29
C PHE A 38 -9.02 -22.16 -13.25
N VAL A 39 -9.34 -20.87 -13.33
CA VAL A 39 -10.10 -20.21 -14.41
C VAL A 39 -9.37 -18.96 -14.86
N LYS A 40 -9.52 -18.60 -16.13
CA LYS A 40 -9.02 -17.36 -16.72
C LYS A 40 -10.16 -16.62 -17.40
N TYR A 41 -10.21 -15.32 -17.19
CA TYR A 41 -11.13 -14.38 -17.80
C TYR A 41 -10.34 -13.34 -18.60
N ASP A 42 -10.87 -12.97 -19.76
CA ASP A 42 -10.50 -11.72 -20.41
C ASP A 42 -11.23 -10.56 -19.71
N LEU A 43 -10.50 -9.47 -19.47
CA LEU A 43 -11.00 -8.27 -18.81
C LEU A 43 -11.14 -7.15 -19.85
N ASP A 44 -12.36 -6.62 -20.00
CA ASP A 44 -12.66 -5.40 -20.76
C ASP A 44 -13.27 -4.40 -19.78
N ALA A 45 -12.67 -3.23 -19.63
CA ALA A 45 -13.18 -2.15 -18.80
C ALA A 45 -13.15 -0.82 -19.55
N LYS A 46 -14.13 0.04 -19.24
CA LYS A 46 -14.32 1.35 -19.86
C LYS A 46 -14.58 2.36 -18.76
N ILE A 47 -13.76 3.40 -18.68
CA ILE A 47 -13.89 4.45 -17.66
C ILE A 47 -14.02 5.81 -18.33
N ARG A 48 -15.00 6.61 -17.92
CA ARG A 48 -15.20 7.98 -18.40
C ARG A 48 -15.33 8.93 -17.22
N PHE A 49 -14.39 9.86 -17.10
CA PHE A 49 -14.42 10.97 -16.14
C PHE A 49 -15.30 12.12 -16.68
N VAL A 50 -15.70 13.07 -15.81
CA VAL A 50 -16.70 14.13 -16.11
C VAL A 50 -16.47 14.83 -17.46
N GLU A 51 -15.23 15.26 -17.71
CA GLU A 51 -14.81 15.99 -18.91
C GLU A 51 -13.86 15.14 -19.80
N GLY A 52 -13.77 13.83 -19.53
CA GLY A 52 -12.80 12.92 -20.15
C GLY A 52 -13.37 12.12 -21.31
N GLN A 53 -12.49 11.74 -22.25
CA GLN A 53 -12.77 10.67 -23.21
C GLN A 53 -12.98 9.34 -22.46
N GLU A 54 -13.71 8.41 -23.09
CA GLU A 54 -13.81 7.03 -22.59
C GLU A 54 -12.47 6.32 -22.79
N ILE A 55 -11.84 5.92 -21.67
CA ILE A 55 -10.58 5.16 -21.65
C ILE A 55 -10.93 3.67 -21.66
N PRO A 56 -10.58 2.93 -22.73
CA PRO A 56 -10.62 1.47 -22.72
C PRO A 56 -9.43 0.92 -21.95
N ILE A 57 -9.66 -0.12 -21.15
CA ILE A 57 -8.68 -0.83 -20.36
C ILE A 57 -8.88 -2.32 -20.64
N ALA A 58 -7.95 -2.92 -21.37
CA ALA A 58 -7.93 -4.36 -21.61
C ALA A 58 -7.12 -5.08 -20.53
N GLY A 59 -7.33 -6.39 -20.36
CA GLY A 59 -6.61 -7.16 -19.36
C GLY A 59 -6.99 -8.63 -19.33
N SER A 60 -6.56 -9.31 -18.28
CA SER A 60 -7.06 -10.64 -17.91
C SER A 60 -7.01 -10.84 -16.40
N LEU A 61 -7.91 -11.68 -15.87
CA LEU A 61 -7.88 -12.18 -14.51
C LEU A 61 -7.73 -13.70 -14.56
N THR A 62 -6.77 -14.26 -13.82
CA THR A 62 -6.73 -15.70 -13.52
C THR A 62 -7.06 -15.89 -12.04
N MET A 63 -7.94 -16.82 -11.72
CA MET A 63 -8.26 -17.23 -10.35
C MET A 63 -7.91 -18.72 -10.19
N SER A 64 -7.13 -19.04 -9.17
CA SER A 64 -6.58 -20.38 -8.95
C SER A 64 -6.75 -20.84 -7.51
N SER A 65 -7.04 -22.12 -7.29
CA SER A 65 -6.77 -22.77 -6.00
C SER A 65 -5.38 -23.39 -6.06
N VAL A 66 -4.52 -23.02 -5.11
CA VAL A 66 -3.08 -23.32 -5.12
C VAL A 66 -2.57 -23.81 -3.76
N GLY A 67 -3.41 -24.55 -3.04
CA GLY A 67 -3.10 -25.18 -1.76
C GLY A 67 -4.31 -25.27 -0.83
N GLU A 68 -4.31 -26.30 0.02
CA GLU A 68 -5.13 -26.36 1.24
C GLU A 68 -4.25 -26.15 2.49
N ALA A 69 -4.85 -25.77 3.61
CA ALA A 69 -4.18 -25.72 4.90
C ALA A 69 -5.19 -25.86 6.06
N THR A 70 -4.68 -26.10 7.27
CA THR A 70 -5.45 -25.99 8.51
C THR A 70 -4.81 -24.94 9.40
N VAL A 71 -5.60 -24.04 9.97
CA VAL A 71 -5.16 -23.03 10.95
C VAL A 71 -6.11 -23.10 12.13
N ASP A 72 -5.58 -23.28 13.35
CA ASP A 72 -6.34 -23.38 14.60
C ASP A 72 -7.50 -24.40 14.56
N GLY A 73 -7.31 -25.50 13.81
CA GLY A 73 -8.31 -26.55 13.58
C GLY A 73 -9.30 -26.27 12.44
N GLU A 74 -9.27 -25.09 11.82
CA GLU A 74 -10.14 -24.72 10.70
C GLU A 74 -9.52 -24.98 9.33
N ALA A 75 -10.26 -25.66 8.46
CA ALA A 75 -9.90 -25.86 7.05
C ALA A 75 -9.90 -24.54 6.26
N CYS A 76 -8.79 -24.24 5.61
CA CYS A 76 -8.52 -23.02 4.87
C CYS A 76 -7.98 -23.34 3.47
N ARG A 77 -8.15 -22.41 2.52
CA ARG A 77 -7.75 -22.59 1.12
C ARG A 77 -6.92 -21.40 0.63
N TRP A 78 -5.89 -21.71 -0.16
CA TRP A 78 -5.07 -20.72 -0.86
C TRP A 78 -5.73 -20.37 -2.18
N ILE A 79 -6.34 -19.19 -2.25
CA ILE A 79 -6.92 -18.64 -3.48
C ILE A 79 -5.96 -17.58 -4.02
N GLU A 80 -5.54 -17.74 -5.26
CA GLU A 80 -4.62 -16.83 -5.94
C GLU A 80 -5.34 -16.08 -7.07
N PHE A 81 -5.17 -14.76 -7.10
CA PHE A 81 -5.73 -13.83 -8.07
C PHE A 81 -4.57 -13.20 -8.84
N ARG A 82 -4.51 -13.41 -10.16
CA ARG A 82 -3.53 -12.82 -11.06
C ARG A 82 -4.22 -11.90 -12.05
N THR A 83 -4.08 -10.60 -11.86
CA THR A 83 -4.69 -9.57 -12.71
C THR A 83 -3.61 -8.91 -13.58
N VAL A 84 -3.70 -9.06 -14.89
CA VAL A 84 -2.89 -8.28 -15.85
C VAL A 84 -3.75 -7.16 -16.39
N ILE A 85 -3.29 -5.92 -16.26
CA ILE A 85 -3.92 -4.74 -16.86
C ILE A 85 -3.03 -4.21 -17.98
N LYS A 86 -3.64 -3.88 -19.13
CA LYS A 86 -2.97 -3.36 -20.33
C LYS A 86 -3.32 -1.88 -20.51
N ILE A 87 -2.39 -0.99 -20.20
CA ILE A 87 -2.52 0.46 -20.40
C ILE A 87 -1.22 0.98 -21.03
N GLY A 88 -1.32 1.85 -22.05
CA GLY A 88 -0.15 2.45 -22.71
C GLY A 88 0.79 1.46 -23.41
N GLY A 89 0.36 0.21 -23.64
CA GLY A 89 1.20 -0.87 -24.15
C GLY A 89 2.06 -1.58 -23.08
N GLN A 90 1.94 -1.21 -21.80
CA GLN A 90 2.55 -1.95 -20.70
C GLN A 90 1.62 -3.05 -20.20
N GLU A 91 2.19 -4.22 -19.91
CA GLU A 91 1.50 -5.34 -19.26
C GLU A 91 2.31 -5.76 -18.01
N LYS A 92 1.79 -5.48 -16.82
CA LYS A 92 2.34 -5.99 -15.56
C LYS A 92 1.30 -6.88 -14.86
N PRO A 93 1.64 -8.12 -14.46
CA PRO A 93 0.78 -8.92 -13.58
C PRO A 93 0.84 -8.39 -12.15
N ASN A 94 -0.32 -8.23 -11.51
CA ASN A 94 -0.45 -8.13 -10.06
C ASN A 94 -0.98 -9.48 -9.57
N ILE A 95 -0.27 -10.12 -8.65
CA ILE A 95 -0.57 -11.44 -8.12
C ILE A 95 -0.80 -11.31 -6.61
N SER A 96 -1.96 -11.72 -6.13
CA SER A 96 -2.21 -11.85 -4.68
C SER A 96 -2.67 -13.27 -4.34
N LYS A 97 -2.15 -13.81 -3.23
CA LYS A 97 -2.38 -15.20 -2.81
C LYS A 97 -2.87 -15.19 -1.36
N LEU A 98 -4.10 -15.62 -1.14
CA LEU A 98 -4.84 -15.39 0.10
C LEU A 98 -5.20 -16.71 0.79
N LEU A 99 -4.91 -16.84 2.08
CA LEU A 99 -5.37 -17.96 2.89
C LEU A 99 -6.74 -17.62 3.48
N ILE A 100 -7.81 -18.15 2.89
CA ILE A 100 -9.19 -17.85 3.29
C ILE A 100 -9.80 -19.10 3.97
N PRO A 101 -10.43 -18.98 5.15
CA PRO A 101 -11.11 -20.10 5.79
C PRO A 101 -12.29 -20.59 4.93
N ALA A 102 -12.38 -21.89 4.69
CA ALA A 102 -13.26 -22.48 3.68
C ALA A 102 -14.76 -22.24 3.96
N ARG A 103 -15.14 -22.00 5.23
CA ARG A 103 -16.51 -21.59 5.58
C ARG A 103 -16.96 -20.31 4.87
N HIS A 104 -16.04 -19.42 4.51
CA HIS A 104 -16.29 -18.13 3.84
C HIS A 104 -16.28 -18.19 2.30
N LEU A 105 -16.03 -19.37 1.71
CA LEU A 105 -15.97 -19.57 0.25
C LEU A 105 -17.19 -20.38 -0.26
N GLY A 106 -17.81 -19.93 -1.34
CA GLY A 106 -19.00 -20.54 -1.96
C GLY A 106 -20.21 -19.60 -2.05
N SER A 107 -21.26 -20.05 -2.74
CA SER A 107 -22.47 -19.27 -3.03
C SER A 107 -23.11 -18.72 -1.76
N GLY A 108 -23.48 -17.44 -1.80
CA GLY A 108 -24.07 -16.74 -0.66
C GLY A 108 -23.09 -16.41 0.46
N LYS A 109 -21.78 -16.63 0.31
CA LYS A 109 -20.76 -16.29 1.31
C LYS A 109 -19.87 -15.16 0.83
N SER A 110 -19.31 -14.40 1.77
CA SER A 110 -18.31 -13.37 1.48
C SER A 110 -16.97 -13.68 2.14
N ALA A 111 -15.90 -13.51 1.35
CA ALA A 111 -14.52 -13.61 1.79
C ALA A 111 -13.88 -12.24 2.07
N GLU A 112 -14.64 -11.15 1.97
CA GLU A 112 -14.17 -9.78 2.19
C GLU A 112 -13.59 -9.60 3.60
N GLY A 113 -12.29 -9.27 3.65
CA GLY A 113 -11.53 -9.15 4.90
C GLY A 113 -11.49 -10.43 5.74
N LYS A 114 -11.68 -11.62 5.13
CA LYS A 114 -11.68 -12.93 5.84
C LYS A 114 -10.40 -13.73 5.70
N ALA A 115 -9.43 -13.28 4.90
CA ALA A 115 -8.14 -13.97 4.81
C ALA A 115 -7.39 -13.89 6.15
N LEU A 116 -6.67 -14.96 6.50
CA LEU A 116 -5.85 -15.01 7.72
C LEU A 116 -4.45 -14.42 7.46
N ARG A 117 -3.91 -14.68 6.27
CA ARG A 117 -2.69 -14.07 5.73
C ARG A 117 -2.69 -14.16 4.21
N GLY A 118 -1.71 -13.53 3.56
CA GLY A 118 -1.45 -13.69 2.14
C GLY A 118 -0.10 -13.18 1.70
N TRP A 119 0.12 -13.16 0.39
CA TRP A 119 1.22 -12.44 -0.27
C TRP A 119 0.70 -11.58 -1.42
N VAL A 120 1.43 -10.52 -1.74
CA VAL A 120 1.24 -9.71 -2.97
C VAL A 120 2.56 -9.57 -3.73
N LYS A 121 2.49 -9.57 -5.05
CA LYS A 121 3.60 -9.26 -5.98
C LYS A 121 3.05 -8.46 -7.16
N SER A 122 3.85 -7.55 -7.69
CA SER A 122 3.56 -6.78 -8.91
C SER A 122 4.74 -6.90 -9.86
N GLY A 123 4.48 -7.12 -11.15
CA GLY A 123 5.51 -7.31 -12.16
C GLY A 123 6.54 -8.34 -11.72
N ASP A 124 7.80 -7.91 -11.66
CA ASP A 124 8.95 -8.76 -11.32
C ASP A 124 9.38 -8.65 -9.84
N ASP A 125 8.74 -7.81 -9.03
CA ASP A 125 9.12 -7.47 -7.64
C ASP A 125 9.18 -8.69 -6.68
N GLU A 126 9.79 -8.53 -5.51
CA GLU A 126 9.69 -9.52 -4.42
C GLU A 126 8.26 -9.64 -3.88
N ALA A 127 7.86 -10.84 -3.47
CA ALA A 127 6.55 -11.11 -2.89
C ALA A 127 6.48 -10.67 -1.41
N ILE A 128 5.62 -9.71 -1.10
CA ILE A 128 5.45 -9.15 0.25
C ILE A 128 4.47 -10.01 1.05
N GLU A 129 4.89 -10.57 2.19
CA GLU A 129 3.97 -11.25 3.13
C GLU A 129 3.07 -10.25 3.84
N ILE A 130 1.77 -10.53 3.82
CA ILE A 130 0.72 -9.78 4.52
C ILE A 130 0.13 -10.65 5.62
N LYS A 131 0.32 -10.26 6.89
CA LYS A 131 -0.05 -11.07 8.07
C LYS A 131 -1.46 -10.81 8.63
N ASP A 132 -2.27 -10.03 7.90
CA ASP A 132 -3.66 -9.73 8.23
C ASP A 132 -4.43 -9.57 6.90
N GLY A 133 -5.45 -10.40 6.66
CA GLY A 133 -6.27 -10.36 5.43
C GLY A 133 -7.11 -9.09 5.25
N SER A 134 -7.05 -8.17 6.22
CA SER A 134 -7.69 -6.86 6.19
C SER A 134 -6.69 -5.70 6.02
N ALA A 135 -5.44 -5.98 5.66
CA ALA A 135 -4.50 -4.95 5.24
C ALA A 135 -4.99 -4.26 3.93
N PRO A 136 -4.87 -2.92 3.79
CA PRO A 136 -5.41 -2.19 2.64
C PRO A 136 -4.97 -2.71 1.28
N GLN A 137 -3.73 -3.22 1.16
CA GLN A 137 -3.19 -3.79 -0.07
C GLN A 137 -4.09 -4.92 -0.62
N LEU A 138 -4.48 -5.85 0.26
CA LEU A 138 -5.31 -7.00 -0.12
C LEU A 138 -6.76 -6.60 -0.44
N GLN A 139 -7.26 -5.56 0.21
CA GLN A 139 -8.62 -5.07 0.02
C GLN A 139 -8.75 -4.25 -1.28
N VAL A 140 -7.79 -3.36 -1.56
CA VAL A 140 -7.73 -2.58 -2.81
C VAL A 140 -7.62 -3.49 -4.04
N GLU A 141 -6.83 -4.56 -3.99
CA GLU A 141 -6.62 -5.45 -5.14
C GLU A 141 -7.77 -6.43 -5.38
N ASN A 142 -8.49 -6.87 -4.33
CA ASN A 142 -9.39 -8.03 -4.41
C ASN A 142 -10.85 -7.78 -4.02
N ALA A 143 -11.24 -6.61 -3.51
CA ALA A 143 -12.61 -6.42 -3.01
C ALA A 143 -13.71 -6.67 -4.06
N ALA A 144 -13.47 -6.32 -5.33
CA ALA A 144 -14.39 -6.65 -6.42
C ALA A 144 -14.60 -8.18 -6.63
N PHE A 145 -13.61 -8.99 -6.24
CA PHE A 145 -13.62 -10.45 -6.39
C PHE A 145 -14.07 -11.19 -5.11
N LEU A 146 -13.89 -10.59 -3.93
CA LEU A 146 -14.22 -11.19 -2.62
C LEU A 146 -15.51 -10.65 -1.98
N ALA A 147 -16.09 -9.62 -2.60
CA ALA A 147 -17.21 -8.76 -2.20
C ALA A 147 -18.14 -9.20 -1.05
N GLY A 148 -18.52 -8.23 -0.22
CA GLY A 148 -19.52 -8.34 0.84
C GLY A 148 -20.94 -8.69 0.38
N GLN A 149 -21.88 -8.56 1.31
CA GLN A 149 -23.30 -8.62 1.02
C GLN A 149 -23.71 -7.35 0.23
N PRO A 150 -24.49 -7.44 -0.86
CA PRO A 150 -25.01 -6.27 -1.54
C PRO A 150 -26.23 -5.69 -0.82
N LYS A 151 -26.48 -4.39 -1.02
CA LYS A 151 -27.66 -3.67 -0.49
C LYS A 151 -28.96 -4.17 -1.13
N VAL A 152 -28.91 -4.48 -2.41
CA VAL A 152 -29.98 -5.10 -3.20
C VAL A 152 -29.43 -6.37 -3.83
N ALA A 153 -30.17 -7.47 -3.78
CA ALA A 153 -29.83 -8.73 -4.43
C ALA A 153 -31.03 -9.24 -5.24
N GLY A 154 -30.78 -9.95 -6.33
CA GLY A 154 -31.81 -10.62 -7.11
C GLY A 154 -31.25 -11.68 -8.04
N ASP A 155 -32.07 -12.66 -8.40
CA ASP A 155 -31.72 -13.65 -9.40
C ASP A 155 -32.24 -13.22 -10.78
N LEU A 156 -31.43 -13.45 -11.81
CA LEU A 156 -31.72 -13.11 -13.20
C LEU A 156 -32.22 -14.34 -13.94
N LYS A 157 -33.11 -14.14 -14.92
CA LYS A 157 -33.54 -15.22 -15.82
C LYS A 157 -32.32 -15.90 -16.46
N PRO A 158 -32.28 -17.25 -16.52
CA PRO A 158 -31.19 -17.97 -17.17
C PRO A 158 -30.99 -17.54 -18.62
N LEU A 159 -29.74 -17.48 -19.05
CA LEU A 159 -29.31 -16.99 -20.36
C LEU A 159 -28.40 -18.03 -21.00
N GLU A 160 -28.63 -18.34 -22.27
CA GLU A 160 -27.66 -19.13 -23.05
C GLU A 160 -26.45 -18.25 -23.39
N ILE A 161 -25.25 -18.73 -23.03
CA ILE A 161 -23.98 -18.07 -23.32
C ILE A 161 -23.12 -19.04 -24.11
N GLU A 162 -22.67 -18.61 -25.28
CA GLU A 162 -21.70 -19.35 -26.08
C GLU A 162 -20.27 -19.03 -25.62
N ASN A 163 -19.49 -20.08 -25.38
CA ASN A 163 -18.13 -20.00 -24.86
C ASN A 163 -17.19 -20.83 -25.75
N GLY A 164 -16.05 -20.25 -26.14
CA GLY A 164 -15.12 -20.87 -27.10
C GLY A 164 -14.50 -22.22 -26.67
N LYS A 165 -14.52 -22.57 -25.38
CA LYS A 165 -14.08 -23.89 -24.88
C LYS A 165 -15.22 -24.80 -24.42
N LEU A 166 -16.34 -24.23 -23.98
CA LEU A 166 -17.44 -24.98 -23.35
C LEU A 166 -18.72 -25.08 -24.21
N GLY A 167 -18.73 -24.45 -25.39
CA GLY A 167 -19.92 -24.40 -26.25
C GLY A 167 -21.04 -23.59 -25.62
N LYS A 168 -22.29 -24.02 -25.83
CA LYS A 168 -23.50 -23.34 -25.31
C LYS A 168 -23.79 -23.75 -23.87
N LEU A 169 -23.70 -22.78 -22.95
CA LEU A 169 -24.00 -22.95 -21.53
C LEU A 169 -25.31 -22.26 -21.17
N LYS A 170 -26.24 -22.97 -20.53
CA LYS A 170 -27.47 -22.38 -20.00
C LYS A 170 -27.22 -21.81 -18.61
N CYS A 171 -26.58 -20.66 -18.56
CA CYS A 171 -26.14 -20.03 -17.32
C CYS A 171 -27.32 -19.51 -16.50
N ALA A 172 -27.36 -19.84 -15.20
CA ALA A 172 -28.12 -19.07 -14.23
C ALA A 172 -27.56 -17.63 -14.16
N GLY A 173 -28.29 -16.68 -13.59
CA GLY A 173 -27.78 -15.32 -13.42
C GLY A 173 -28.19 -14.71 -12.09
N VAL A 174 -27.40 -13.74 -11.64
CA VAL A 174 -27.55 -13.06 -10.36
C VAL A 174 -27.17 -11.60 -10.52
N THR A 175 -27.80 -10.70 -9.77
CA THR A 175 -27.52 -9.26 -9.78
C THR A 175 -27.57 -8.68 -8.38
N GLY A 176 -26.89 -7.57 -8.18
CA GLY A 176 -26.97 -6.81 -6.95
C GLY A 176 -26.30 -5.46 -7.04
N GLU A 177 -26.46 -4.68 -5.98
CA GLU A 177 -25.99 -3.30 -5.90
C GLU A 177 -25.25 -3.07 -4.57
N HIS A 178 -24.05 -2.50 -4.65
CA HIS A 178 -23.25 -2.05 -3.52
C HIS A 178 -23.03 -0.54 -3.62
N ASP A 179 -22.96 0.14 -2.48
CA ASP A 179 -22.36 1.48 -2.43
C ASP A 179 -21.02 1.40 -1.70
N VAL A 180 -20.01 2.03 -2.28
CA VAL A 180 -18.67 2.18 -1.71
C VAL A 180 -18.46 3.65 -1.42
N GLU A 181 -18.73 4.08 -0.19
CA GLU A 181 -18.25 5.38 0.27
C GLU A 181 -16.73 5.30 0.48
N ARG A 182 -15.96 6.18 -0.18
CA ARG A 182 -14.50 6.24 -0.09
C ARG A 182 -14.08 7.20 1.03
N VAL A 183 -14.52 8.45 0.97
CA VAL A 183 -14.42 9.45 2.05
C VAL A 183 -15.82 10.01 2.28
N PRO A 184 -16.11 10.66 3.42
CA PRO A 184 -17.43 11.26 3.67
C PRO A 184 -17.91 12.13 2.49
N GLY A 185 -19.00 11.72 1.85
CA GLY A 185 -19.58 12.35 0.68
C GLY A 185 -19.00 11.92 -0.68
N ASN A 186 -18.01 11.03 -0.76
CA ASN A 186 -17.56 10.44 -2.04
C ASN A 186 -18.01 8.98 -2.14
N VAL A 187 -18.92 8.66 -3.07
CA VAL A 187 -19.58 7.35 -3.16
C VAL A 187 -19.46 6.76 -4.57
N ILE A 188 -18.99 5.51 -4.68
CA ILE A 188 -19.20 4.69 -5.87
C ILE A 188 -20.48 3.88 -5.70
N HIS A 189 -21.48 4.15 -6.53
CA HIS A 189 -22.58 3.21 -6.75
C HIS A 189 -22.08 2.12 -7.70
N LEU A 190 -22.25 0.85 -7.33
CA LEU A 190 -21.70 -0.32 -8.02
C LEU A 190 -22.78 -1.38 -8.21
N LYS A 191 -23.36 -1.45 -9.40
CA LYS A 191 -24.26 -2.54 -9.80
C LYS A 191 -23.48 -3.66 -10.47
N PHE A 192 -23.86 -4.91 -10.22
CA PHE A 192 -23.31 -6.07 -10.92
C PHE A 192 -24.38 -6.97 -11.52
N GLU A 193 -24.00 -7.69 -12.58
CA GLU A 193 -24.61 -8.92 -13.05
C GLU A 193 -23.55 -10.02 -13.16
N LYS A 194 -23.86 -11.24 -12.75
CA LYS A 194 -22.98 -12.41 -12.93
C LYS A 194 -23.77 -13.56 -13.50
N ARG A 195 -23.11 -14.40 -14.29
CA ARG A 195 -23.69 -15.53 -15.02
C ARG A 195 -22.95 -16.79 -14.59
N LEU A 196 -23.71 -17.78 -14.11
CA LEU A 196 -23.20 -18.89 -13.31
C LEU A 196 -23.47 -20.23 -13.96
N HIS A 197 -22.52 -21.18 -13.86
CA HIS A 197 -22.70 -22.54 -14.38
C HIS A 197 -21.82 -23.56 -13.62
N ASP A 198 -22.38 -24.72 -13.31
CA ASP A 198 -21.73 -25.71 -12.42
C ASP A 198 -20.56 -26.49 -13.04
N SER A 199 -20.40 -26.44 -14.36
CA SER A 199 -19.22 -27.00 -15.04
C SER A 199 -17.96 -26.13 -14.88
N VAL A 200 -18.09 -24.89 -14.39
CA VAL A 200 -16.99 -23.93 -14.32
C VAL A 200 -16.44 -23.85 -12.89
N PRO A 201 -15.12 -24.01 -12.67
CA PRO A 201 -14.50 -23.80 -11.36
C PRO A 201 -14.78 -22.37 -10.86
N PHE A 202 -14.92 -22.17 -9.56
CA PHE A 202 -15.41 -20.91 -8.96
C PHE A 202 -16.86 -20.53 -9.31
N GLY A 203 -17.43 -21.07 -10.39
CA GLY A 203 -18.86 -21.03 -10.74
C GLY A 203 -19.29 -19.88 -11.64
N VAL A 204 -18.38 -18.97 -12.04
CA VAL A 204 -18.70 -17.78 -12.84
C VAL A 204 -18.25 -17.94 -14.29
N VAL A 205 -19.18 -17.79 -15.23
CA VAL A 205 -18.92 -17.79 -16.69
C VAL A 205 -18.65 -16.37 -17.21
N ALA A 206 -19.37 -15.39 -16.66
CA ALA A 206 -19.16 -13.99 -16.97
C ALA A 206 -19.61 -13.11 -15.80
N ALA A 207 -18.97 -11.94 -15.67
CA ALA A 207 -19.36 -10.89 -14.73
C ALA A 207 -19.34 -9.53 -15.44
N LEU A 208 -20.28 -8.67 -15.08
CA LEU A 208 -20.34 -7.27 -15.48
C LEU A 208 -20.57 -6.44 -14.22
N TRP A 209 -19.77 -5.39 -14.04
CA TRP A 209 -20.05 -4.31 -13.12
C TRP A 209 -20.29 -3.03 -13.93
N THR A 210 -21.26 -2.23 -13.51
CA THR A 210 -21.48 -0.86 -13.98
C THR A 210 -21.39 0.06 -12.77
N PHE A 211 -20.57 1.10 -12.85
CA PHE A 211 -20.30 1.97 -11.70
C PHE A 211 -20.48 3.47 -12.00
N GLU A 212 -20.82 4.22 -10.97
CA GLU A 212 -20.91 5.69 -10.97
C GLU A 212 -20.30 6.20 -9.65
N ALA A 213 -19.16 6.88 -9.74
CA ALA A 213 -18.50 7.55 -8.63
C ALA A 213 -18.95 9.01 -8.56
N LYS A 214 -19.29 9.49 -7.36
CA LYS A 214 -19.72 10.85 -7.06
C LYS A 214 -18.90 11.48 -5.94
N SER A 215 -18.80 12.81 -5.94
CA SER A 215 -18.38 13.67 -4.83
C SER A 215 -19.51 14.65 -4.52
N GLY A 216 -20.24 14.43 -3.43
CA GLY A 216 -21.51 15.08 -3.16
C GLY A 216 -22.54 14.73 -4.24
N GLU A 217 -23.15 15.76 -4.83
CA GLU A 217 -24.10 15.60 -5.94
C GLU A 217 -23.39 15.48 -7.31
N GLN A 218 -22.11 15.85 -7.42
CA GLN A 218 -21.34 15.79 -8.66
C GLN A 218 -20.93 14.35 -8.98
N ILE A 219 -21.19 13.87 -10.20
CA ILE A 219 -20.58 12.65 -10.74
C ILE A 219 -19.14 12.96 -11.14
N ASP A 220 -18.19 12.16 -10.65
CA ASP A 220 -16.75 12.25 -10.94
C ASP A 220 -16.34 11.34 -12.11
N ALA A 221 -16.88 10.11 -12.11
CA ALA A 221 -16.57 9.08 -13.09
C ALA A 221 -17.71 8.07 -13.22
N ARG A 222 -17.83 7.47 -14.39
CA ARG A 222 -18.70 6.31 -14.62
C ARG A 222 -17.99 5.30 -15.51
N GLY A 223 -18.39 4.04 -15.43
CA GLY A 223 -17.74 3.02 -16.23
C GLY A 223 -18.35 1.63 -16.13
N THR A 224 -17.71 0.71 -16.86
CA THR A 224 -18.03 -0.71 -16.85
C THR A 224 -16.76 -1.53 -16.66
N ILE A 225 -16.88 -2.69 -16.02
CA ILE A 225 -15.84 -3.71 -15.91
C ILE A 225 -16.50 -5.03 -16.27
N LYS A 226 -15.99 -5.75 -17.26
CA LYS A 226 -16.51 -7.02 -17.75
C LYS A 226 -15.42 -8.08 -17.66
N LEU A 227 -15.78 -9.25 -17.12
CA LEU A 227 -14.99 -10.48 -17.16
C LEU A 227 -15.73 -11.52 -18.02
N THR A 228 -15.02 -12.13 -18.96
CA THR A 228 -15.55 -13.20 -19.82
C THR A 228 -14.64 -14.42 -19.74
N LEU A 229 -15.15 -15.60 -19.35
CA LEU A 229 -14.34 -16.81 -19.20
C LEU A 229 -13.70 -17.22 -20.55
N THR A 230 -12.38 -17.34 -20.59
CA THR A 230 -11.61 -17.74 -21.78
C THR A 230 -10.79 -19.01 -21.57
N ASP A 231 -10.46 -19.37 -20.33
CA ASP A 231 -9.79 -20.64 -20.01
C ASP A 231 -10.22 -21.23 -18.65
N MET A 232 -10.02 -22.53 -18.46
CA MET A 232 -10.11 -23.21 -17.18
C MET A 232 -9.40 -24.57 -17.24
N GLY A 233 -8.90 -25.06 -16.11
CA GLY A 233 -8.22 -26.34 -16.08
C GLY A 233 -7.66 -26.73 -14.70
N THR A 234 -6.85 -27.79 -14.70
CA THR A 234 -6.17 -28.34 -13.52
C THR A 234 -4.65 -28.24 -13.67
N GLY A 235 -3.91 -28.51 -12.58
CA GLY A 235 -2.46 -28.33 -12.53
C GLY A 235 -2.04 -26.90 -12.15
N ALA A 236 -2.96 -26.11 -11.57
CA ALA A 236 -2.64 -24.79 -11.05
C ALA A 236 -1.65 -24.90 -9.89
N VAL A 237 -0.50 -24.24 -10.02
CA VAL A 237 0.44 -24.02 -8.94
C VAL A 237 0.60 -22.52 -8.73
N SER A 238 0.97 -22.14 -7.51
CA SER A 238 1.13 -20.72 -7.16
C SER A 238 2.34 -20.09 -7.85
N GLU A 239 2.15 -18.93 -8.48
CA GLU A 239 3.28 -18.11 -8.98
C GLU A 239 4.08 -17.47 -7.83
N LEU A 240 3.55 -17.48 -6.60
CA LEU A 240 4.23 -17.01 -5.40
C LEU A 240 4.81 -18.17 -4.59
N ALA A 241 6.07 -18.48 -4.86
CA ALA A 241 6.90 -19.31 -4.00
C ALA A 241 6.95 -18.75 -2.58
N ALA A 242 7.06 -19.62 -1.58
CA ALA A 242 7.34 -19.17 -0.21
C ALA A 242 8.73 -18.50 -0.19
N PRO A 243 8.86 -17.26 0.33
CA PRO A 243 10.13 -16.55 0.30
C PRO A 243 11.18 -17.29 1.13
N SER A 244 12.40 -17.42 0.59
CA SER A 244 13.53 -17.91 1.38
C SER A 244 13.76 -16.96 2.56
N SER A 245 13.74 -17.48 3.79
CA SER A 245 13.72 -16.67 5.01
C SER A 245 15.05 -15.94 5.25
N ARG A 246 15.25 -14.80 4.58
CA ARG A 246 16.43 -13.92 4.67
C ARG A 246 16.09 -12.44 4.85
N VAL A 247 14.95 -12.15 5.48
CA VAL A 247 14.75 -10.88 6.20
C VAL A 247 14.38 -11.20 7.63
N THR A 248 15.39 -11.18 8.49
CA THR A 248 15.25 -11.34 9.94
C THR A 248 14.47 -10.17 10.52
N SER A 249 13.33 -10.45 11.17
CA SER A 249 12.47 -9.40 11.73
C SER A 249 13.16 -8.55 12.81
N ALA A 250 14.23 -9.06 13.41
CA ALA A 250 15.06 -8.37 14.41
C ALA A 250 15.69 -7.06 13.92
N GLU A 251 15.95 -6.92 12.61
CA GLU A 251 16.64 -5.75 12.05
C GLU A 251 15.68 -4.60 11.66
N ARG A 252 14.35 -4.85 11.67
CA ARG A 252 13.34 -3.84 11.32
C ARG A 252 12.83 -3.00 12.51
N GLU A 253 13.11 -3.40 13.75
CA GLU A 253 12.70 -2.64 14.95
C GLU A 253 13.83 -1.84 15.62
N THR A 254 15.09 -2.19 15.39
CA THR A 254 16.24 -1.57 16.08
C THR A 254 16.52 -0.14 15.63
N LEU A 255 16.37 0.19 14.35
CA LEU A 255 16.58 1.58 13.87
C LEU A 255 15.43 2.54 14.27
N VAL A 256 14.21 2.02 14.48
CA VAL A 256 13.05 2.80 14.95
C VAL A 256 13.23 3.27 16.41
N ARG A 257 14.15 2.66 17.17
CA ARG A 257 14.55 3.09 18.52
C ARG A 257 15.81 3.98 18.53
N GLY A 258 16.32 4.41 17.36
CA GLY A 258 17.46 5.32 17.21
C GLY A 258 17.15 6.77 17.60
N GLY A 259 16.98 7.00 18.91
CA GLY A 259 16.35 8.19 19.52
C GLY A 259 16.60 9.56 18.87
N GLY A 260 15.51 10.30 18.65
CA GLY A 260 15.56 11.74 18.31
C GLY A 260 15.80 12.65 19.52
N GLU A 261 15.77 13.97 19.29
CA GLU A 261 16.27 15.03 20.17
C GLU A 261 15.41 15.35 21.42
N SER A 262 15.08 14.31 22.21
CA SER A 262 14.43 14.42 23.53
C SER A 262 14.16 13.03 24.09
N GLY A 263 15.06 12.44 24.87
CA GLY A 263 14.72 11.24 25.65
C GLY A 263 13.74 11.57 26.79
N PRO A 264 13.51 10.66 27.75
CA PRO A 264 13.66 11.14 29.13
C PRO A 264 15.02 11.86 29.20
N GLN A 265 15.07 13.06 29.80
CA GLN A 265 16.30 13.84 29.83
C GLN A 265 17.44 12.97 30.38
N GLU A 266 18.44 12.70 29.53
CA GLU A 266 19.49 11.73 29.86
C GLU A 266 20.21 12.21 31.12
N SER A 267 20.29 11.34 32.13
CA SER A 267 20.75 11.79 33.44
C SER A 267 22.18 12.34 33.34
N PRO A 268 22.50 13.44 34.06
CA PRO A 268 23.86 13.97 34.09
C PRO A 268 24.91 12.92 34.49
N GLU A 269 24.50 11.95 35.32
CA GLU A 269 25.29 10.77 35.67
C GLU A 269 25.61 9.89 34.45
N LYS A 270 24.61 9.51 33.63
CA LYS A 270 24.81 8.69 32.43
C LYS A 270 25.64 9.43 31.38
N LEU A 271 25.41 10.72 31.19
CA LEU A 271 26.24 11.55 30.31
C LEU A 271 27.70 11.60 30.79
N ASN A 272 27.94 11.75 32.09
CA ASN A 272 29.29 11.75 32.68
C ASN A 272 29.97 10.37 32.62
N GLN A 273 29.21 9.27 32.78
CA GLN A 273 29.69 7.90 32.60
C GLN A 273 30.13 7.66 31.15
N LEU A 274 29.30 8.04 30.17
CA LEU A 274 29.60 7.90 28.75
C LEU A 274 30.78 8.78 28.30
N ARG A 275 30.87 10.02 28.80
CA ARG A 275 32.06 10.87 28.63
C ARG A 275 33.32 10.17 29.15
N THR A 276 33.30 9.71 30.39
CA THR A 276 34.41 8.99 31.03
C THR A 276 34.80 7.70 30.28
N ALA A 277 33.84 7.07 29.59
CA ALA A 277 34.10 5.90 28.75
C ALA A 277 34.78 6.27 27.42
N VAL A 278 34.40 7.39 26.78
CA VAL A 278 35.11 7.94 25.61
C VAL A 278 36.52 8.39 25.99
N ASP A 279 36.68 9.07 27.13
CA ASP A 279 38.00 9.52 27.62
C ASP A 279 38.97 8.35 27.86
N LYS A 280 38.45 7.18 28.26
CA LYS A 280 39.22 5.95 28.49
C LYS A 280 39.45 5.12 27.22
N ASN A 281 38.59 5.24 26.22
CA ASN A 281 38.69 4.48 24.97
C ASN A 281 38.21 5.33 23.78
N PRO A 282 39.04 6.28 23.30
CA PRO A 282 38.66 7.24 22.27
C PRO A 282 38.43 6.61 20.89
N ASP A 283 38.85 5.37 20.65
CA ASP A 283 38.68 4.68 19.38
C ASP A 283 37.51 3.68 19.40
N SER A 284 36.74 3.62 20.49
CA SER A 284 35.53 2.81 20.58
C SER A 284 34.36 3.42 19.81
N ALA A 285 34.09 2.87 18.63
CA ALA A 285 32.91 3.19 17.84
C ALA A 285 31.58 3.03 18.63
N GLU A 286 31.46 1.98 19.44
CA GLU A 286 30.27 1.73 20.26
C GLU A 286 30.06 2.80 21.34
N VAL A 287 31.09 3.12 22.13
CA VAL A 287 30.95 4.12 23.19
C VAL A 287 30.69 5.51 22.59
N ARG A 288 31.27 5.84 21.43
CA ARG A 288 30.96 7.09 20.71
C ARG A 288 29.54 7.14 20.16
N ARG A 289 29.03 6.04 19.58
CA ARG A 289 27.62 5.91 19.17
C ARG A 289 26.69 6.21 20.34
N ASP A 290 26.95 5.61 21.50
CA ASP A 290 26.07 5.72 22.66
C ASP A 290 26.18 7.08 23.37
N TYR A 291 27.38 7.66 23.44
CA TYR A 291 27.57 9.02 23.97
C TYR A 291 26.93 10.07 23.04
N GLY A 292 27.16 9.99 21.73
CA GLY A 292 26.53 10.86 20.74
C GLY A 292 25.00 10.75 20.75
N GLN A 293 24.47 9.54 20.90
CA GLN A 293 23.03 9.31 21.04
C GLN A 293 22.46 9.88 22.35
N ALA A 294 23.18 9.77 23.46
CA ALA A 294 22.76 10.36 24.74
C ALA A 294 22.80 11.89 24.71
N LEU A 295 23.84 12.49 24.12
CA LEU A 295 23.94 13.94 23.90
C LEU A 295 22.80 14.43 23.00
N GLN A 296 22.50 13.73 21.90
CA GLN A 296 21.36 14.06 21.04
C GLN A 296 20.03 13.94 21.82
N ASN A 297 19.83 12.89 22.62
CA ASN A 297 18.64 12.75 23.49
C ASN A 297 18.51 13.88 24.53
N ALA A 298 19.60 14.58 24.88
CA ALA A 298 19.63 15.70 25.82
C ALA A 298 19.52 17.09 25.15
N GLY A 299 19.57 17.17 23.81
CA GLY A 299 19.58 18.45 23.07
C GLY A 299 20.99 19.06 22.89
N GLU A 300 22.04 18.34 23.27
CA GLU A 300 23.45 18.77 23.17
C GLU A 300 23.99 18.53 21.74
N SER A 301 23.28 19.05 20.73
CA SER A 301 23.46 18.63 19.32
C SER A 301 24.84 18.96 18.73
N GLU A 302 25.56 19.98 19.23
CA GLU A 302 26.97 20.22 18.86
C GLU A 302 27.91 19.15 19.43
N GLN A 303 27.74 18.78 20.70
CA GLN A 303 28.55 17.73 21.32
C GLN A 303 28.24 16.35 20.70
N ALA A 304 26.97 16.11 20.36
CA ALA A 304 26.56 14.92 19.62
C ALA A 304 27.21 14.85 18.23
N TYR A 305 27.28 15.98 17.52
CA TYR A 305 27.94 16.09 16.22
C TYR A 305 29.42 15.69 16.30
N GLU A 306 30.16 16.16 17.31
CA GLU A 306 31.55 15.73 17.54
C GLU A 306 31.70 14.20 17.71
N GLN A 307 30.79 13.56 18.46
CA GLN A 307 30.85 12.11 18.66
C GLN A 307 30.52 11.32 17.40
N PHE A 308 29.49 11.73 16.63
CA PHE A 308 29.16 11.06 15.38
C PHE A 308 30.18 11.36 14.27
N ALA A 309 30.81 12.54 14.26
CA ALA A 309 31.88 12.87 13.32
C ALA A 309 33.16 12.06 13.64
N ALA A 310 33.45 11.84 14.92
CA ALA A 310 34.50 10.91 15.33
C ALA A 310 34.15 9.45 14.98
N LEU A 311 32.88 9.04 15.13
CA LEU A 311 32.43 7.72 14.69
C LEU A 311 32.59 7.52 13.17
N ALA A 312 32.22 8.51 12.35
CA ALA A 312 32.40 8.46 10.89
C ALA A 312 33.88 8.47 10.45
N ARG A 313 34.80 8.96 11.29
CA ARG A 313 36.26 8.82 11.07
C ARG A 313 36.77 7.41 11.39
N LEU A 314 36.19 6.73 12.38
CA LEU A 314 36.54 5.36 12.79
C LEU A 314 35.92 4.31 11.85
N ASP A 315 34.67 4.51 11.42
CA ASP A 315 33.97 3.72 10.41
C ASP A 315 33.46 4.63 9.27
N PRO A 316 34.28 4.87 8.23
CA PRO A 316 33.89 5.68 7.07
C PRO A 316 32.80 5.05 6.20
N GLN A 317 32.29 3.85 6.51
CA GLN A 317 31.15 3.23 5.83
C GLN A 317 29.92 3.11 6.76
N SER A 318 29.94 3.78 7.91
CA SER A 318 28.84 3.77 8.88
C SER A 318 27.64 4.57 8.37
N LEU A 319 26.68 3.88 7.74
CA LEU A 319 25.40 4.47 7.34
C LEU A 319 24.68 5.13 8.54
N LEU A 320 24.86 4.57 9.75
CA LEU A 320 24.34 5.12 11.00
C LEU A 320 24.96 6.47 11.36
N ALA A 321 26.29 6.59 11.32
CA ALA A 321 26.98 7.82 11.69
C ALA A 321 26.64 8.96 10.72
N GLU A 322 26.72 8.70 9.41
CA GLU A 322 26.36 9.68 8.38
C GLU A 322 24.87 10.08 8.47
N SER A 323 23.95 9.14 8.70
CA SER A 323 22.52 9.45 8.92
C SER A 323 22.28 10.30 10.16
N LYS A 324 23.09 10.14 11.22
CA LYS A 324 23.01 10.96 12.45
C LYS A 324 23.61 12.33 12.25
N LEU A 325 24.69 12.46 11.47
CA LEU A 325 25.28 13.73 11.09
C LEU A 325 24.32 14.56 10.22
N VAL A 326 23.62 13.94 9.26
CA VAL A 326 22.53 14.61 8.52
C VAL A 326 21.46 15.19 9.46
N GLN A 327 20.99 14.41 10.45
CA GLN A 327 19.99 14.87 11.43
C GLN A 327 20.51 16.06 12.26
N LEU A 328 21.76 15.98 12.76
CA LEU A 328 22.36 17.02 13.59
C LEU A 328 22.68 18.29 12.81
N CYS A 329 23.07 18.17 11.53
CA CYS A 329 23.27 19.33 10.66
C CYS A 329 21.96 20.05 10.32
N GLU A 330 20.82 19.37 10.22
CA GLU A 330 19.51 20.05 10.11
C GLU A 330 19.18 20.84 11.39
N ALA A 331 19.35 20.22 12.57
CA ALA A 331 19.10 20.87 13.86
C ALA A 331 20.00 22.11 14.08
N LEU A 332 21.30 21.98 13.75
CA LEU A 332 22.30 23.05 13.80
C LEU A 332 22.25 24.00 12.61
N LYS A 333 21.39 23.76 11.60
CA LYS A 333 21.26 24.54 10.35
C LYS A 333 22.55 24.63 9.51
N LYS A 334 23.42 23.64 9.66
CA LYS A 334 24.70 23.46 8.94
C LYS A 334 24.45 22.86 7.54
N THR A 335 23.89 23.65 6.63
CA THR A 335 23.35 23.15 5.36
C THR A 335 24.41 22.58 4.40
N THR A 336 25.65 23.08 4.44
CA THR A 336 26.71 22.59 3.56
C THR A 336 27.20 21.22 4.03
N GLU A 337 27.52 21.11 5.31
CA GLU A 337 27.94 19.87 5.95
C GLU A 337 26.83 18.80 5.87
N ARG A 338 25.56 19.20 6.03
CA ARG A 338 24.39 18.33 5.79
C ARG A 338 24.43 17.70 4.40
N ASP A 339 24.69 18.49 3.36
CA ASP A 339 24.62 18.05 1.97
C ASP A 339 25.83 17.17 1.59
N GLU A 340 26.99 17.40 2.22
CA GLU A 340 28.15 16.49 2.19
C GLU A 340 27.82 15.14 2.85
N HIS A 341 27.25 15.14 4.05
CA HIS A 341 26.81 13.92 4.72
C HIS A 341 25.72 13.18 3.92
N LEU A 342 24.77 13.88 3.30
CA LEU A 342 23.78 13.28 2.38
C LEU A 342 24.43 12.60 1.17
N ALA A 343 25.53 13.15 0.63
CA ALA A 343 26.31 12.51 -0.43
C ALA A 343 27.05 11.26 0.09
N ASN A 344 27.51 11.26 1.33
CA ASN A 344 28.13 10.09 1.96
C ASN A 344 27.13 8.95 2.23
N VAL A 345 25.95 9.25 2.79
CA VAL A 345 24.85 8.28 2.99
C VAL A 345 24.51 7.57 1.68
N ARG A 346 24.36 8.31 0.57
CA ARG A 346 24.05 7.74 -0.76
C ARG A 346 25.18 6.83 -1.26
N ARG A 347 26.43 7.29 -1.21
CA ARG A 347 27.62 6.51 -1.61
C ARG A 347 27.79 5.22 -0.80
N ILE A 348 27.39 5.21 0.47
CA ILE A 348 27.38 4.00 1.31
C ILE A 348 26.27 3.05 0.87
N SER A 349 25.05 3.54 0.61
CA SER A 349 23.93 2.73 0.08
C SER A 349 24.28 2.06 -1.26
N GLU A 350 24.90 2.81 -2.18
CA GLU A 350 25.37 2.31 -3.48
C GLU A 350 26.36 1.14 -3.30
N LYS A 351 27.40 1.33 -2.49
CA LYS A 351 28.43 0.31 -2.22
C LYS A 351 27.89 -0.92 -1.48
N THR A 352 26.91 -0.75 -0.60
CA THR A 352 26.29 -1.84 0.17
C THR A 352 25.17 -2.55 -0.59
N GLY A 353 24.95 -2.22 -1.86
CA GLY A 353 23.97 -2.89 -2.72
C GLY A 353 22.52 -2.64 -2.32
N GLY A 354 22.23 -1.53 -1.61
CA GLY A 354 20.88 -1.16 -1.21
C GLY A 354 20.24 -2.07 -0.14
N THR A 355 21.02 -2.83 0.64
CA THR A 355 20.53 -3.71 1.71
C THR A 355 19.58 -3.03 2.70
N GLN A 356 19.77 -1.72 2.92
CA GLN A 356 18.81 -0.85 3.59
C GLN A 356 18.30 0.20 2.60
N PRO A 357 17.07 0.10 2.05
CA PRO A 357 16.60 0.95 0.94
C PRO A 357 16.19 2.38 1.34
N TRP A 358 16.39 2.77 2.60
CA TRP A 358 16.04 4.07 3.16
C TRP A 358 16.91 4.39 4.38
N PHE A 359 16.94 5.66 4.80
CA PHE A 359 17.57 6.09 6.06
C PHE A 359 16.71 7.11 6.81
N CYS A 360 16.98 7.29 8.11
CA CYS A 360 16.35 8.32 8.93
C CYS A 360 16.91 9.69 8.55
N ARG A 361 16.10 10.49 7.84
CA ARG A 361 16.47 11.79 7.25
C ARG A 361 16.38 12.95 8.22
N GLU A 362 15.43 12.90 9.16
CA GLU A 362 15.18 13.92 10.18
C GLU A 362 14.27 13.36 11.29
N GLN A 363 14.31 13.94 12.49
CA GLN A 363 13.30 13.75 13.55
C GLN A 363 12.89 15.12 14.07
N PHE A 364 11.59 15.43 14.14
CA PHE A 364 11.10 16.77 14.50
C PHE A 364 9.71 16.78 15.12
N THR A 365 9.32 17.92 15.70
CA THR A 365 7.98 18.16 16.24
C THR A 365 7.10 18.94 15.28
N ALA A 366 5.82 18.58 15.21
CA ALA A 366 4.79 19.28 14.43
C ALA A 366 3.53 19.44 15.30
N GLY A 367 3.32 20.65 15.82
CA GLY A 367 2.40 20.87 16.94
C GLY A 367 2.81 20.00 18.14
N GLU A 368 1.86 19.26 18.70
CA GLU A 368 2.10 18.27 19.77
C GLU A 368 2.69 16.94 19.27
N LYS A 369 2.74 16.70 17.94
CA LYS A 369 3.12 15.39 17.38
C LYS A 369 4.61 15.27 17.17
N GLN A 370 5.10 14.05 17.34
CA GLN A 370 6.46 13.65 17.01
C GLN A 370 6.49 13.05 15.60
N VAL A 371 7.48 13.40 14.80
CA VAL A 371 7.61 12.98 13.40
C VAL A 371 8.99 12.40 13.16
N VAL A 372 9.05 11.19 12.60
CA VAL A 372 10.30 10.57 12.10
C VAL A 372 10.23 10.53 10.57
N ALA A 373 11.13 11.25 9.92
CA ALA A 373 11.21 11.33 8.46
C ALA A 373 12.25 10.36 7.92
N PHE A 374 11.88 9.60 6.90
CA PHE A 374 12.73 8.67 6.17
C PHE A 374 12.84 9.08 4.71
N GLU A 375 14.06 9.16 4.18
CA GLU A 375 14.31 9.25 2.73
C GLU A 375 14.66 7.86 2.22
N TYR A 376 13.96 7.43 1.17
CA TYR A 376 14.24 6.23 0.39
C TYR A 376 15.27 6.60 -0.67
N PHE A 377 16.23 5.72 -0.94
CA PHE A 377 17.27 6.03 -1.92
C PHE A 377 16.67 6.07 -3.34
N GLU A 378 16.13 4.93 -3.76
CA GLU A 378 15.50 4.74 -5.05
C GLU A 378 13.99 5.03 -5.04
N LEU A 379 13.48 5.39 -6.22
CA LEU A 379 12.05 5.53 -6.49
C LEU A 379 11.61 4.42 -7.47
N ASN A 380 11.59 3.18 -6.96
CA ASN A 380 11.31 1.97 -7.72
C ASN A 380 10.08 1.20 -7.17
N GLY A 381 9.56 0.28 -7.98
CA GLY A 381 8.35 -0.50 -7.67
C GLY A 381 7.02 0.23 -7.96
N PRO A 382 5.89 -0.50 -7.94
CA PRO A 382 4.55 0.01 -8.27
C PRO A 382 4.04 1.00 -7.24
N MET A 383 4.48 0.86 -5.98
CA MET A 383 4.15 1.71 -4.84
C MET A 383 5.38 2.50 -4.37
N ALA A 384 6.20 2.98 -5.32
CA ALA A 384 7.42 3.74 -5.02
C ALA A 384 7.14 4.92 -4.07
N VAL A 385 8.00 5.10 -3.06
CA VAL A 385 7.95 6.18 -2.06
C VAL A 385 9.33 6.83 -2.03
N LYS A 386 9.41 8.16 -2.11
CA LYS A 386 10.68 8.89 -1.89
C LYS A 386 10.86 9.32 -0.44
N TYR A 387 9.79 9.82 0.19
CA TYR A 387 9.80 10.28 1.58
C TYR A 387 8.65 9.66 2.37
N ARG A 388 8.91 9.26 3.61
CA ARG A 388 7.89 8.79 4.57
C ARG A 388 8.06 9.52 5.90
N PHE A 389 6.97 10.00 6.47
CA PHE A 389 6.91 10.64 7.78
C PHE A 389 6.03 9.78 8.68
N GLU A 390 6.59 9.08 9.65
CA GLU A 390 5.82 8.36 10.68
C GLU A 390 5.46 9.36 11.79
N VAL A 391 4.17 9.48 12.13
CA VAL A 391 3.64 10.51 13.05
C VAL A 391 3.04 9.85 14.29
N SER A 392 3.55 10.18 15.46
CA SER A 392 3.13 9.59 16.75
C SER A 392 2.62 10.65 17.74
N GLY A 393 1.90 10.19 18.78
CA GLY A 393 1.32 11.06 19.81
C GLY A 393 2.38 11.70 20.68
N LYS A 394 3.22 10.87 21.29
CA LYS A 394 4.43 11.20 22.06
C LYS A 394 5.60 10.34 21.57
N LYS A 395 6.83 10.66 21.98
CA LYS A 395 8.01 9.89 21.54
C LYS A 395 7.96 8.48 22.12
N GLY A 396 8.18 7.48 21.27
CA GLY A 396 8.12 6.07 21.65
C GLY A 396 6.72 5.46 21.61
N ASP A 397 5.67 6.26 21.40
CA ASP A 397 4.36 5.74 21.02
C ASP A 397 4.45 5.02 19.66
N LYS A 398 3.49 4.13 19.40
CA LYS A 398 3.28 3.62 18.05
C LYS A 398 2.86 4.77 17.12
N SER A 399 3.26 4.67 15.84
CA SER A 399 2.79 5.57 14.78
C SER A 399 1.25 5.57 14.75
N LEU A 400 0.65 6.76 14.84
CA LEU A 400 -0.79 6.98 14.72
C LEU A 400 -1.20 6.91 13.25
N TYR A 401 -0.38 7.52 12.39
CA TYR A 401 -0.49 7.52 10.95
C TYR A 401 0.87 7.87 10.32
N ARG A 402 1.05 7.51 9.06
CA ARG A 402 2.19 7.93 8.24
C ARG A 402 1.76 8.84 7.11
N ILE A 403 2.63 9.75 6.69
CA ILE A 403 2.50 10.51 5.43
C ILE A 403 3.58 10.01 4.46
N THR A 404 3.30 9.92 3.16
CA THR A 404 4.30 9.56 2.13
C THR A 404 4.21 10.46 0.93
N LEU A 405 5.37 10.87 0.40
CA LEU A 405 5.49 11.26 -1.00
C LEU A 405 5.71 10.00 -1.83
N GLY A 406 4.63 9.51 -2.44
CA GLY A 406 4.61 8.39 -3.36
C GLY A 406 4.77 8.81 -4.82
N SER A 407 5.04 7.85 -5.69
CA SER A 407 4.84 7.98 -7.14
C SER A 407 4.51 6.61 -7.73
N TYR A 408 3.23 6.27 -7.78
CA TYR A 408 2.82 4.91 -8.15
C TYR A 408 2.76 4.74 -9.67
N ASP A 409 3.09 3.54 -10.17
CA ASP A 409 3.15 3.26 -11.62
C ASP A 409 1.75 3.38 -12.27
N VAL A 410 0.70 2.86 -11.63
CA VAL A 410 -0.69 2.95 -12.13
C VAL A 410 -1.16 4.41 -12.18
N THR A 411 -0.91 5.18 -11.11
CA THR A 411 -1.23 6.61 -11.04
C THR A 411 -0.49 7.38 -12.13
N THR A 412 0.82 7.13 -12.28
CA THR A 412 1.66 7.75 -13.31
C THR A 412 1.16 7.43 -14.72
N GLN A 413 0.84 6.17 -15.03
CA GLN A 413 0.40 5.81 -16.37
C GLN A 413 -1.00 6.36 -16.69
N LEU A 414 -1.95 6.29 -15.76
CA LEU A 414 -3.27 6.92 -15.93
C LEU A 414 -3.15 8.44 -16.12
N SER A 415 -2.22 9.10 -15.42
CA SER A 415 -1.92 10.52 -15.65
C SER A 415 -1.34 10.83 -17.03
N ARG A 416 -0.60 9.89 -17.65
CA ARG A 416 -0.12 10.03 -19.03
C ARG A 416 -1.25 9.87 -20.05
N GLU A 417 -2.11 8.86 -19.89
CA GLU A 417 -3.27 8.66 -20.79
C GLU A 417 -4.25 9.85 -20.73
N LEU A 418 -4.40 10.45 -19.54
CA LEU A 418 -5.22 11.65 -19.32
C LEU A 418 -4.50 12.97 -19.71
N GLY A 419 -3.30 12.91 -20.31
CA GLY A 419 -2.56 14.10 -20.79
C GLY A 419 -2.05 15.05 -19.69
N GLN A 420 -1.97 14.58 -18.44
CA GLN A 420 -1.69 15.39 -17.25
C GLN A 420 -0.19 15.62 -17.02
N ILE A 421 0.63 14.69 -17.53
CA ILE A 421 2.10 14.69 -17.50
C ILE A 421 2.63 14.09 -18.80
N LYS A 422 3.90 14.34 -19.13
CA LYS A 422 4.54 13.76 -20.32
C LYS A 422 4.86 12.26 -20.15
N LYS A 423 5.15 11.56 -21.26
CA LYS A 423 5.44 10.11 -21.28
C LYS A 423 6.70 9.72 -20.48
N ASP A 424 7.65 10.63 -20.37
CA ASP A 424 8.90 10.53 -19.62
C ASP A 424 8.76 10.96 -18.15
N GLU A 425 7.73 11.75 -17.83
CA GLU A 425 7.49 12.25 -16.47
C GLU A 425 6.81 11.19 -15.57
N ARG A 426 6.91 11.39 -14.25
CA ARG A 426 6.15 10.63 -13.24
C ARG A 426 5.11 11.51 -12.55
N MET A 427 4.01 10.91 -12.09
CA MET A 427 3.08 11.57 -11.17
C MET A 427 3.51 11.28 -9.73
N TYR A 428 3.75 12.32 -8.95
CA TYR A 428 3.99 12.21 -7.51
C TYR A 428 2.67 12.47 -6.78
N HIS A 429 2.50 11.87 -5.60
CA HIS A 429 1.33 12.11 -4.76
C HIS A 429 1.73 12.16 -3.28
N LEU A 430 1.01 12.98 -2.52
CA LEU A 430 1.21 13.14 -1.09
C LEU A 430 0.00 12.56 -0.36
N ASP A 431 0.22 11.42 0.29
CA ASP A 431 -0.81 10.62 0.94
C ASP A 431 -0.56 10.50 2.44
N SER A 432 -1.62 10.31 3.23
CA SER A 432 -1.54 9.77 4.59
C SER A 432 -2.17 8.38 4.68
N TYR A 433 -1.73 7.57 5.65
CA TYR A 433 -2.26 6.24 5.97
C TYR A 433 -2.42 6.10 7.49
N ALA A 434 -3.64 5.85 7.97
CA ALA A 434 -3.99 5.74 9.39
C ALA A 434 -4.69 4.40 9.67
N GLY A 435 -3.94 3.40 10.15
CA GLY A 435 -4.45 2.03 10.26
C GLY A 435 -4.79 1.45 8.88
N ARG A 436 -6.09 1.32 8.58
CA ARG A 436 -6.56 0.99 7.22
C ARG A 436 -6.95 2.21 6.38
N ALA A 437 -7.19 3.38 6.97
CA ALA A 437 -7.59 4.56 6.22
C ALA A 437 -6.42 5.11 5.39
N HIS A 438 -6.74 5.68 4.22
CA HIS A 438 -5.84 6.41 3.33
C HIS A 438 -6.45 7.77 2.97
N SER A 439 -5.63 8.76 2.68
CA SER A 439 -6.08 10.07 2.20
C SER A 439 -5.02 10.74 1.33
N THR A 440 -5.35 11.05 0.09
CA THR A 440 -4.50 11.82 -0.82
C THR A 440 -4.78 13.30 -0.64
N TYR A 441 -3.71 14.09 -0.48
CA TYR A 441 -3.75 15.54 -0.31
C TYR A 441 -3.31 16.26 -1.59
N ALA A 442 -2.31 15.74 -2.29
CA ALA A 442 -1.78 16.36 -3.50
C ALA A 442 -1.46 15.33 -4.58
N PHE A 443 -1.70 15.71 -5.83
CA PHE A 443 -0.96 15.22 -6.99
C PHE A 443 0.03 16.31 -7.40
N ILE A 444 1.25 15.93 -7.78
CA ILE A 444 2.34 16.84 -8.14
C ILE A 444 3.01 16.26 -9.39
N GLY A 445 2.87 16.95 -10.53
CA GLY A 445 3.37 16.48 -11.82
C GLY A 445 4.82 16.88 -12.11
N SER A 446 5.39 16.24 -13.13
CA SER A 446 6.60 16.62 -13.87
C SER A 446 7.95 16.63 -13.14
N ARG A 447 8.04 17.02 -11.87
CA ARG A 447 9.32 17.07 -11.11
C ARG A 447 9.14 16.57 -9.68
N LEU A 448 10.08 15.74 -9.22
CA LEU A 448 10.18 15.30 -7.83
C LEU A 448 10.35 16.51 -6.89
N PRO A 449 9.45 16.72 -5.90
CA PRO A 449 9.64 17.71 -4.84
C PRO A 449 10.91 17.50 -4.02
N SER A 450 11.50 18.58 -3.51
CA SER A 450 12.60 18.47 -2.55
C SER A 450 12.11 17.93 -1.20
N TYR A 451 13.05 17.51 -0.35
CA TYR A 451 12.73 17.09 1.02
C TYR A 451 12.03 18.23 1.79
N GLU A 452 12.56 19.45 1.72
CA GLU A 452 12.05 20.64 2.39
C GLU A 452 10.62 21.01 1.93
N GLN A 453 10.37 20.94 0.61
CA GLN A 453 9.04 21.14 0.03
C GLN A 453 8.05 20.09 0.56
N THR A 454 8.48 18.83 0.63
CA THR A 454 7.64 17.73 1.12
C THR A 454 7.38 17.83 2.61
N ARG A 455 8.42 18.11 3.41
CA ARG A 455 8.36 18.30 4.86
C ARG A 455 7.39 19.42 5.23
N LYS A 456 7.41 20.54 4.50
CA LYS A 456 6.43 21.63 4.68
C LYS A 456 5.00 21.13 4.45
N LEU A 457 4.73 20.43 3.36
CA LEU A 457 3.40 19.90 3.06
C LEU A 457 2.95 18.83 4.09
N ALA A 458 3.88 18.03 4.63
CA ALA A 458 3.60 17.09 5.70
C ALA A 458 3.21 17.79 7.01
N VAL A 459 3.90 18.87 7.39
CA VAL A 459 3.52 19.72 8.54
C VAL A 459 2.16 20.37 8.32
N GLU A 460 1.85 20.87 7.12
CA GLU A 460 0.52 21.43 6.80
C GLU A 460 -0.62 20.39 6.94
N ILE A 461 -0.33 19.09 6.73
CA ILE A 461 -1.29 17.99 6.99
C ILE A 461 -1.43 17.74 8.49
N ILE A 462 -0.31 17.63 9.22
CA ILE A 462 -0.30 17.35 10.66
C ILE A 462 -1.00 18.46 11.46
N ASP A 463 -0.80 19.72 11.06
CA ASP A 463 -1.45 20.91 11.63
C ASP A 463 -2.95 21.04 11.24
N GLY A 464 -3.49 20.13 10.41
CA GLY A 464 -4.87 20.21 9.89
C GLY A 464 -5.15 21.36 8.92
N LYS A 465 -4.12 22.16 8.57
CA LYS A 465 -4.20 23.29 7.63
C LYS A 465 -4.53 22.81 6.21
N ARG A 466 -4.15 21.58 5.88
CA ARG A 466 -4.37 20.96 4.58
C ARG A 466 -5.45 19.89 4.66
N ARG A 467 -6.52 20.04 3.88
CA ARG A 467 -7.56 19.01 3.71
C ARG A 467 -7.16 18.00 2.61
N PRO A 468 -7.61 16.73 2.71
CA PRO A 468 -7.45 15.77 1.62
C PRO A 468 -8.31 16.18 0.41
N ILE A 469 -7.89 15.78 -0.78
CA ILE A 469 -8.64 15.91 -2.03
C ILE A 469 -9.40 14.63 -2.40
N SER A 470 -8.94 13.49 -1.89
CA SER A 470 -9.60 12.18 -1.98
C SER A 470 -9.02 11.25 -0.90
N GLY A 471 -9.53 10.02 -0.79
CA GLY A 471 -9.01 9.02 0.14
C GLY A 471 -9.83 7.74 0.14
N SER A 472 -9.58 6.89 1.13
CA SER A 472 -10.38 5.72 1.46
C SER A 472 -10.38 5.47 2.97
N ASN A 473 -11.51 5.69 3.65
CA ASN A 473 -11.70 5.29 5.03
C ASN A 473 -12.20 3.84 5.05
N LEU A 474 -11.31 2.91 5.39
CA LEU A 474 -11.65 1.54 5.78
C LEU A 474 -11.92 1.52 7.30
N PRO A 475 -13.04 0.96 7.77
CA PRO A 475 -13.45 1.09 9.15
C PRO A 475 -12.66 0.14 10.04
N GLY A 476 -12.46 0.52 11.30
CA GLY A 476 -12.32 -0.46 12.38
C GLY A 476 -13.61 -1.28 12.52
N LYS A 477 -13.53 -2.48 13.12
CA LYS A 477 -14.72 -3.32 13.35
C LYS A 477 -15.79 -2.61 14.18
#